data_AF-A0A162F3X8-F1
#
_entry.id   AF-A0A162F3X8-F1
#
_cell.length_a   1.000
_cell.length_b   1.000
_cell.length_c   1.000
_cell.angle_alpha   90.00
_cell.angle_beta   90.00
_cell.angle_gamma   90.00
#
_symmetry.space_group_name_H-M   'P 1'
#
loop_
_entity.id
_entity.type
_entity.pdbx_description
1 polymer ?
#
loop_
_entity_poly.entity_id
_entity_poly.type
_entity_poly.pdbx_seq_one_letter_code
_entity_poly.pdbx_strand_id
1 'polypeptide(L)'
;MKVINAKEHTKKYMDVSKKAAAGTYPTKRIAMIGSKVGIYIGVGLLGIGIYLLIIGHSFWIGSLTAGAVTLLSNFINLKRNKS
;
A
#
# COMPACT_ATOMS: atom_id res chain seq x y z
N MET A 1 -5.12 27.68 11.85
CA MET A 1 -4.51 26.47 12.44
C MET A 1 -5.66 25.54 12.86
N LYS A 2 -5.79 24.32 12.32
CA LYS A 2 -6.85 23.39 12.76
C LYS A 2 -6.51 22.91 14.16
N VAL A 3 -7.39 23.12 15.13
CA VAL A 3 -7.22 22.58 16.49
C VAL A 3 -7.43 21.07 16.41
N ILE A 4 -6.33 20.30 16.46
CA ILE A 4 -6.39 18.85 16.45
C ILE A 4 -6.84 18.39 17.84
N ASN A 5 -8.02 17.79 17.93
CA ASN A 5 -8.51 17.22 19.19
C ASN A 5 -7.82 15.88 19.44
N ALA A 6 -6.72 15.90 20.19
CA ALA A 6 -5.92 14.72 20.49
C ALA A 6 -6.75 13.54 21.05
N LYS A 7 -7.74 13.82 21.91
CA LYS A 7 -8.61 12.78 22.50
C LYS A 7 -9.43 12.03 21.44
N GLU A 8 -9.93 12.74 20.44
CA GLU A 8 -10.73 12.16 19.36
C GLU A 8 -9.87 11.29 18.44
N HIS A 9 -8.65 11.74 18.10
CA HIS A 9 -7.70 10.95 17.34
C HIS A 9 -7.31 9.66 18.07
N THR A 10 -6.96 9.74 19.36
CA THR A 10 -6.61 8.57 20.16
C THR A 10 -7.75 7.56 20.20
N LYS A 11 -9.00 8.01 20.42
CA LYS A 11 -10.17 7.13 20.42
C LYS A 11 -10.34 6.42 19.08
N LYS A 12 -10.22 7.14 17.97
CA LYS A 12 -10.34 6.59 16.61
C LYS A 12 -9.31 5.49 16.33
N TYR A 13 -8.04 5.72 16.66
CA TYR A 13 -7.00 4.70 16.45
C TYR A 13 -7.18 3.49 17.38
N MET A 14 -7.58 3.72 18.62
CA MET A 14 -7.89 2.64 19.57
C MET A 14 -9.02 1.74 19.04
N ASP A 15 -10.07 2.31 18.45
CA ASP A 15 -11.16 1.53 17.85
C ASP A 15 -10.71 0.74 16.62
N VAL A 16 -9.82 1.29 15.78
CA VAL A 16 -9.22 0.54 14.66
C VAL A 16 -8.40 -0.64 15.18
N SER A 17 -7.58 -0.43 16.20
CA SER A 17 -6.78 -1.50 16.82
C SER A 17 -7.66 -2.60 17.41
N LYS A 18 -8.75 -2.25 18.11
CA LYS A 18 -9.71 -3.23 18.63
C LYS A 18 -10.38 -4.03 17.51
N LYS A 19 -10.77 -3.39 16.41
CA LYS A 19 -11.36 -4.09 15.25
C LYS A 19 -10.36 -5.02 14.57
N ALA A 20 -9.09 -4.61 14.50
CA ALA A 20 -8.01 -5.44 13.98
C ALA A 20 -7.75 -6.66 14.87
N ALA A 21 -7.71 -6.45 16.20
CA ALA A 21 -7.57 -7.54 17.17
C ALA A 21 -8.75 -8.54 17.11
N ALA A 22 -9.96 -8.05 16.84
CA ALA A 22 -11.15 -8.87 16.64
C ALA A 22 -11.21 -9.54 15.25
N GLY A 23 -10.24 -9.30 14.35
CA GLY A 23 -10.23 -9.85 12.99
C GLY A 23 -11.30 -9.26 12.05
N THR A 24 -12.00 -8.21 12.47
CA THR A 24 -13.06 -7.54 11.68
C THR A 24 -12.52 -6.41 10.80
N TYR A 25 -11.23 -6.08 10.94
CA TYR A 25 -10.51 -5.09 10.15
C TYR A 25 -9.16 -5.65 9.69
N PRO A 26 -8.72 -5.39 8.44
CA PRO A 26 -9.41 -4.58 7.42
C PRO A 26 -10.62 -5.30 6.80
N THR A 27 -11.65 -4.54 6.44
CA THR A 27 -12.79 -5.08 5.68
C THR A 27 -12.37 -5.36 4.23
N LYS A 28 -13.09 -6.26 3.52
CA LYS A 28 -12.81 -6.57 2.10
C LYS A 28 -12.70 -5.30 1.23
N ARG A 29 -13.58 -4.31 1.44
CA ARG A 29 -13.54 -3.03 0.70
C ARG A 29 -12.25 -2.25 0.94
N ILE A 30 -11.84 -2.11 2.20
CA ILE A 30 -10.63 -1.35 2.57
C ILE A 30 -9.39 -2.06 2.03
N ALA A 31 -9.34 -3.39 2.14
CA ALA A 31 -8.25 -4.18 1.58
C ALA A 31 -8.15 -4.06 0.05
N MET A 32 -9.28 -4.06 -0.67
CA MET A 32 -9.30 -3.84 -2.13
C MET A 32 -8.79 -2.44 -2.51
N ILE A 33 -9.18 -1.39 -1.77
CA ILE A 33 -8.69 -0.03 -2.02
C ILE A 33 -7.18 0.03 -1.78
N GLY A 34 -6.71 -0.53 -0.66
CA GLY A 34 -5.28 -0.60 -0.34
C GLY A 34 -4.47 -1.29 -1.45
N SER A 35 -4.98 -2.41 -1.98
CA SER A 35 -4.32 -3.12 -3.07
C SER A 35 -4.33 -2.36 -4.39
N LYS A 36 -5.38 -1.61 -4.72
CA LYS A 36 -5.38 -0.72 -5.90
C LYS A 36 -4.31 0.36 -5.77
N VAL A 37 -4.22 1.02 -4.61
CA VAL A 37 -3.18 2.02 -4.34
C VAL A 37 -1.79 1.39 -4.43
N GLY A 38 -1.60 0.20 -3.85
CA GLY A 38 -0.35 -0.56 -3.97
C GLY A 38 0.04 -0.87 -5.41
N ILE A 39 -0.91 -1.17 -6.30
CA ILE A 39 -0.64 -1.34 -7.73
C ILE A 39 -0.10 -0.06 -8.35
N TYR A 40 -0.74 1.09 -8.11
CA TYR A 40 -0.26 2.37 -8.67
C TYR A 40 1.17 2.70 -8.19
N ILE A 41 1.47 2.43 -6.92
CA ILE A 41 2.83 2.60 -6.38
C ILE A 41 3.82 1.65 -7.08
N GLY A 42 3.44 0.38 -7.28
CA GLY A 42 4.25 -0.60 -7.98
C GLY A 42 4.56 -0.20 -9.43
N VAL A 43 3.57 0.31 -10.17
CA VAL A 43 3.76 0.84 -11.53
C VAL A 43 4.73 2.04 -11.51
N GLY A 44 4.59 2.95 -10.54
CA GLY A 44 5.50 4.08 -10.38
C GLY A 44 6.95 3.64 -10.15
N LEU A 45 7.18 2.68 -9.25
CA LEU A 45 8.50 2.10 -8.99
C LEU A 45 9.11 1.42 -10.22
N LEU A 46 8.30 0.73 -11.03
CA LEU A 46 8.77 0.17 -12.30
C LEU A 46 9.16 1.28 -13.29
N GLY A 47 8.34 2.32 -13.43
CA GLY A 47 8.64 3.46 -14.31
C GLY A 47 9.94 4.16 -13.91
N ILE A 48 10.14 4.41 -12.61
CA ILE A 48 11.38 4.98 -12.07
C ILE A 48 12.57 4.06 -12.33
N GLY A 49 12.39 2.74 -12.15
CA GLY A 49 13.45 1.76 -12.43
C GLY A 49 13.87 1.75 -13.90
N ILE A 50 12.90 1.81 -14.83
CA ILE A 50 13.16 1.90 -16.27
C ILE A 50 13.90 3.21 -16.58
N TYR A 51 13.46 4.33 -16.02
CA TYR A 51 14.12 5.62 -16.21
C TYR A 51 15.58 5.60 -15.69
N LEU A 52 15.80 5.06 -14.49
CA LEU A 52 17.14 4.91 -13.90
C LEU A 52 18.03 4.00 -14.75
N LEU A 53 17.46 2.95 -15.37
CA LEU A 53 18.17 2.07 -16.29
C LEU A 53 18.62 2.82 -17.55
N ILE A 54 17.74 3.65 -18.13
CA ILE A 54 18.05 4.44 -19.33
C ILE A 54 19.20 5.42 -19.07
N ILE A 55 19.24 6.07 -17.90
CA ILE A 55 20.32 7.01 -17.54
C ILE A 55 21.57 6.31 -16.96
N GLY A 56 21.59 4.97 -16.90
CA GLY A 56 22.75 4.19 -16.45
C GLY A 56 22.99 4.18 -14.92
N HIS A 57 21.99 4.54 -14.11
CA HIS A 57 22.15 4.64 -12.66
C HIS A 57 21.93 3.29 -11.96
N SER A 58 22.90 2.79 -11.20
CA SER A 58 22.90 1.43 -10.60
C SER A 58 21.72 1.07 -9.68
N PHE A 59 20.88 2.04 -9.29
CA PHE A 59 19.71 1.81 -8.43
C PHE A 59 18.50 1.25 -9.18
N TRP A 60 18.58 1.15 -10.51
CA TRP A 60 17.49 0.63 -11.35
C TRP A 60 17.03 -0.77 -10.91
N ILE A 61 17.95 -1.65 -10.52
CA ILE A 61 17.65 -3.02 -10.05
C ILE A 61 16.77 -3.01 -8.80
N GLY A 62 17.09 -2.14 -7.82
CA GLY A 62 16.33 -2.02 -6.58
C GLY A 62 14.92 -1.52 -6.84
N SER A 63 14.77 -0.49 -7.69
CA SER A 63 13.46 0.06 -8.04
C SER A 63 12.60 -0.95 -8.82
N LEU A 64 13.18 -1.66 -9.79
CA LEU A 64 12.44 -2.66 -10.56
C LEU A 64 12.01 -3.86 -9.72
N THR A 65 12.91 -4.39 -8.88
CA THR A 65 12.57 -5.50 -7.99
C THR A 65 11.49 -5.12 -6.98
N ALA A 66 11.62 -3.96 -6.34
CA ALA A 66 10.61 -3.44 -5.42
C ALA A 66 9.25 -3.22 -6.12
N GLY A 67 9.26 -2.63 -7.32
CA GLY A 67 8.06 -2.45 -8.13
C GLY A 67 7.39 -3.77 -8.50
N ALA A 68 8.16 -4.75 -8.98
CA ALA A 68 7.66 -6.06 -9.35
C ALA A 68 7.05 -6.82 -8.17
N VAL A 69 7.74 -6.86 -7.03
CA VAL A 69 7.24 -7.52 -5.79
C VAL A 69 5.98 -6.81 -5.26
N THR A 70 5.94 -5.49 -5.33
CA THR A 70 4.77 -4.70 -4.93
C THR A 70 3.57 -5.00 -5.82
N LEU A 71 3.76 -5.07 -7.14
CA LEU A 71 2.67 -5.44 -8.06
C LEU A 71 2.17 -6.86 -7.82
N LEU A 72 3.09 -7.83 -7.71
CA LEU A 72 2.72 -9.23 -7.53
C LEU A 72 1.90 -9.43 -6.25
N SER A 73 2.39 -8.90 -5.13
CA SER A 73 1.73 -9.04 -3.83
C SER A 73 0.35 -8.38 -3.79
N ASN A 74 0.20 -7.20 -4.40
CA ASN A 74 -1.08 -6.51 -4.46
C ASN A 74 -2.06 -7.17 -5.45
N PHE A 75 -1.58 -7.72 -6.56
CA PHE A 75 -2.41 -8.45 -7.51
C PHE A 75 -2.98 -9.75 -6.89
N ILE A 76 -2.13 -10.50 -6.18
CA ILE A 76 -2.56 -11.70 -5.43
C ILE A 76 -3.61 -11.32 -4.37
N ASN A 77 -3.39 -10.24 -3.62
CA ASN A 77 -4.34 -9.76 -2.61
C ASN A 77 -5.67 -9.31 -3.22
N LEU A 78 -5.65 -8.63 -4.37
CA LEU A 78 -6.87 -8.26 -5.10
C LEU A 78 -7.65 -9.48 -5.56
N LYS A 79 -6.96 -10.49 -6.12
CA LYS A 79 -7.60 -11.74 -6.55
C LYS A 79 -8.24 -12.46 -5.37
N ARG A 80 -7.55 -12.55 -4.23
CA ARG A 80 -8.06 -13.18 -3.00
C ARG A 80 -9.30 -12.46 -2.45
N ASN A 81 -9.30 -11.13 -2.46
CA ASN A 81 -10.36 -10.33 -1.83
C ASN A 81 -11.57 -10.11 -2.74
N LYS A 82 -11.40 -10.23 -4.07
CA LYS A 82 -12.47 -10.17 -5.06
C LYS A 82 -13.21 -11.51 -5.21
N SER A 83 -12.55 -12.61 -4.86
CA SER A 83 -13.18 -13.94 -4.72
C SER A 83 -14.02 -14.06 -3.45
#